data_AF-A0A966B0L0-F1
#
_entry.id   AF-A0A966B0L0-F1
#
_cell.length_a   1.000
_cell.length_b   1.000
_cell.length_c   1.000
_cell.angle_alpha   90.00
_cell.angle_beta   90.00
_cell.angle_gamma   90.00
#
_symmetry.space_group_name_H-M   'P 1'
#
loop_
_entity.id
_entity.type
_entity.pdbx_description
1 polymer ?
#
loop_
_entity_poly.entity_id
_entity_poly.type
_entity_poly.pdbx_seq_one_letter_code
_entity_poly.pdbx_strand_id
1 'polypeptide(L)'
;MKLVILSLLLCFFCHNSSAVDRPQGPDLDIFHPDENHLWNRLHSIFFVREDQRGNKFGGDLVDPYLWPSTTQFLLKGSTHTRAITLLDEFIKGNGHQLISESLKRAVLQHDLWSIFDWTANYDKGLPFGGNSTPLVHSKELNESRKVLREKLSKAIDLLALDEVDGLDLVNNYSMAVSSNAYSKELDSVNSEKPFLPSELLSDKGGWVCVRGALQGPSAPVHMRYYGGRSPFLVFLKIPGGRTETFKYLNSLNQSTRAKLSAATEHKSLPQFPVGTSVALVRKMSIINKTGKILVSPLVQTVQIRVYNQVGEDIKDHNASQSVYKFVLNRKDLFASINGGLKPVKKNSIEGLSLIYSSDYFENEKLKPSGSVMKSCIDCHSCGGGTIHSIFTYKQDDWVPEAAGMSLNKLRLLPTRIVDEQKRAISWKQKRHDWGILQGWIETISKG
;
A
#
# COMPACT_ATOMS: atom_id res chain seq x y z
N MET A 1 10.35 53.27 -44.29
CA MET A 1 11.68 52.64 -44.17
C MET A 1 11.85 52.17 -42.73
N LYS A 2 12.32 50.93 -42.53
CA LYS A 2 12.32 50.12 -41.30
C LYS A 2 12.94 50.81 -40.07
N LEU A 3 12.41 50.55 -38.87
CA LEU A 3 13.15 49.83 -37.82
C LEU A 3 12.23 49.33 -36.69
N VAL A 4 12.48 48.09 -36.27
CA VAL A 4 11.88 47.35 -35.15
C VAL A 4 12.68 47.66 -33.88
N ILE A 5 12.03 47.93 -32.75
CA ILE A 5 12.59 47.68 -31.41
C ILE A 5 11.50 47.09 -30.49
N LEU A 6 11.81 45.89 -30.02
CA LEU A 6 11.13 45.10 -28.99
C LEU A 6 11.67 45.57 -27.62
N SER A 7 10.81 45.76 -26.60
CA SER A 7 11.27 45.78 -25.21
C SER A 7 10.17 45.38 -24.22
N LEU A 8 10.58 44.45 -23.36
CA LEU A 8 9.96 43.78 -22.23
C LEU A 8 9.01 44.62 -21.36
N LEU A 9 7.90 44.02 -20.93
CA LEU A 9 7.28 44.31 -19.64
C LEU A 9 7.40 43.07 -18.72
N LEU A 10 8.12 43.25 -17.62
CA LEU A 10 8.21 42.33 -16.49
C LEU A 10 7.50 42.96 -15.29
N CYS A 11 6.63 42.16 -14.67
CA CYS A 11 6.20 42.15 -13.26
C CYS A 11 5.49 43.39 -12.70
N PHE A 12 4.28 43.18 -12.16
CA PHE A 12 4.03 43.12 -10.70
C PHE A 12 2.55 42.82 -10.44
N PHE A 13 2.22 41.57 -10.12
CA PHE A 13 1.03 41.28 -9.31
C PHE A 13 1.47 40.32 -8.20
N CYS A 14 1.89 40.91 -7.08
CA CYS A 14 1.83 40.24 -5.80
C CYS A 14 0.38 40.28 -5.31
N HIS A 15 -0.28 39.13 -5.33
CA HIS A 15 -1.37 38.83 -4.39
C HIS A 15 -0.99 37.57 -3.63
N ASN A 16 -0.22 37.76 -2.57
CA ASN A 16 -0.14 36.83 -1.48
C ASN A 16 -1.44 36.97 -0.68
N SER A 17 -2.38 36.06 -0.89
CA SER A 17 -3.33 35.70 0.15
C SER A 17 -3.04 34.28 0.56
N SER A 18 -2.35 34.17 1.69
CA SER A 18 -2.23 32.99 2.53
C SER A 18 -3.62 32.61 3.01
N ALA A 19 -4.37 31.93 2.15
CA ALA A 19 -5.53 31.17 2.57
C ALA A 19 -5.03 30.04 3.48
N VAL A 20 -5.47 30.07 4.74
CA VAL A 20 -5.35 28.94 5.65
C VAL A 20 -6.08 27.78 4.98
N ASP A 21 -5.31 26.79 4.52
CA ASP A 21 -5.76 25.58 3.83
C ASP A 21 -6.76 24.84 4.75
N ARG A 22 -8.06 25.09 4.58
CA ARG A 22 -9.08 24.24 5.22
C ARG A 22 -8.91 22.85 4.64
N PRO A 23 -8.97 21.78 5.44
CA PRO A 23 -8.97 20.43 4.90
C PRO A 23 -10.08 20.32 3.85
N GLN A 24 -9.69 20.03 2.61
CA GLN A 24 -10.66 19.72 1.57
C GLN A 24 -11.43 18.48 2.05
N GLY A 25 -12.76 18.54 2.06
CA GLY A 25 -13.58 17.38 2.40
C GLY A 25 -13.30 16.20 1.47
N PRO A 26 -13.68 14.97 1.85
CA PRO A 26 -13.46 13.80 1.01
C PRO A 26 -14.21 13.94 -0.33
N ASP A 27 -13.58 13.51 -1.42
CA ASP A 27 -14.23 13.39 -2.73
C ASP A 27 -15.39 12.37 -2.64
N LEU A 28 -16.59 12.79 -3.08
CA LEU A 28 -17.81 11.96 -3.07
C LEU A 28 -18.21 11.47 -4.47
N ASP A 29 -17.58 11.97 -5.52
CA ASP A 29 -17.87 11.73 -6.94
C ASP A 29 -16.81 10.83 -7.62
N ILE A 30 -16.26 9.85 -6.89
CA ILE A 30 -15.09 9.07 -7.33
C ILE A 30 -15.38 8.19 -8.56
N PHE A 31 -16.47 7.42 -8.56
CA PHE A 31 -16.76 6.45 -9.63
C PHE A 31 -17.65 7.02 -10.73
N HIS A 32 -18.45 8.02 -10.40
CA HIS A 32 -19.44 8.62 -11.29
C HIS A 32 -19.60 10.12 -10.98
N PRO A 33 -19.88 11.00 -11.99
CA PRO A 33 -20.06 12.43 -11.75
C PRO A 33 -21.24 12.80 -10.84
N ASP A 34 -22.28 11.96 -10.80
CA ASP A 34 -23.37 12.09 -9.81
C ASP A 34 -22.93 11.56 -8.44
N GLU A 35 -22.77 12.45 -7.47
CA GLU A 35 -22.44 12.11 -6.07
C GLU A 35 -23.44 11.13 -5.44
N ASN A 36 -24.70 11.13 -5.88
CA ASN A 36 -25.74 10.21 -5.39
C ASN A 36 -25.77 8.87 -6.13
N HIS A 37 -24.90 8.67 -7.11
CA HIS A 37 -24.78 7.40 -7.81
C HIS A 37 -24.48 6.26 -6.82
N LEU A 38 -25.09 5.09 -7.05
CA LEU A 38 -25.03 3.96 -6.12
C LEU A 38 -23.59 3.54 -5.77
N TRP A 39 -22.68 3.54 -6.74
CA TRP A 39 -21.27 3.21 -6.50
C TRP A 39 -20.55 4.21 -5.61
N ASN A 40 -20.86 5.51 -5.76
CA ASN A 40 -20.30 6.56 -4.91
C ASN A 40 -20.82 6.44 -3.48
N ARG A 41 -22.14 6.28 -3.32
CA ARG A 41 -22.77 6.03 -2.00
C ARG A 41 -22.19 4.79 -1.32
N LEU A 42 -22.03 3.69 -2.06
CA LEU A 42 -21.47 2.43 -1.56
C LEU A 42 -19.98 2.58 -1.18
N HIS A 43 -19.20 3.29 -1.98
CA HIS A 43 -17.80 3.57 -1.65
C HIS A 43 -17.68 4.45 -0.41
N SER A 44 -18.40 5.56 -0.38
CA SER A 44 -18.32 6.55 0.70
C SER A 44 -18.74 5.97 2.05
N ILE A 45 -19.72 5.06 2.12
CA ILE A 45 -20.10 4.45 3.41
C ILE A 45 -18.94 3.65 4.04
N PHE A 46 -18.01 3.12 3.22
CA PHE A 46 -16.85 2.35 3.69
C PHE A 46 -15.56 3.17 3.84
N PHE A 47 -15.35 4.17 2.97
CA PHE A 47 -14.08 4.90 2.89
C PHE A 47 -14.09 6.27 3.54
N VAL A 48 -15.27 6.79 3.91
CA VAL A 48 -15.37 8.06 4.64
C VAL A 48 -15.66 7.80 6.11
N ARG A 49 -14.78 8.31 6.98
CA ARG A 49 -14.97 8.35 8.44
C ARG A 49 -15.37 9.74 8.87
N GLU A 50 -16.13 9.81 9.95
CA GLU A 50 -16.47 11.04 10.63
C GLU A 50 -15.84 11.02 12.04
N ASP A 51 -15.22 12.12 12.46
CA ASP A 51 -14.75 12.29 13.83
C ASP A 51 -15.88 12.74 14.77
N GLN A 52 -15.59 12.86 16.06
CA GLN A 52 -16.59 13.27 17.07
C GLN A 52 -17.12 14.70 16.86
N ARG A 53 -16.48 15.49 16.00
CA ARG A 53 -16.85 16.87 15.67
C ARG A 53 -17.60 16.97 14.34
N GLY A 54 -17.88 15.85 13.67
CA GLY A 54 -18.56 15.84 12.38
C GLY A 54 -17.64 16.07 11.17
N ASN A 55 -16.31 16.15 11.37
CA ASN A 55 -15.39 16.32 10.25
C ASN A 55 -15.22 14.99 9.52
N LYS A 56 -15.27 15.04 8.19
CA LYS A 56 -15.14 13.86 7.34
C LYS A 56 -13.72 13.68 6.83
N PHE A 57 -13.25 12.43 6.82
CA PHE A 57 -11.90 12.06 6.41
C PHE A 57 -11.94 10.82 5.51
N GLY A 58 -10.95 10.69 4.62
CA GLY A 58 -10.82 9.55 3.72
C GLY A 58 -11.40 9.83 2.34
N GLY A 59 -12.21 8.91 1.82
CA GLY A 59 -12.73 8.99 0.45
C GLY A 59 -11.75 8.36 -0.55
N ASP A 60 -10.72 9.09 -0.98
CA ASP A 60 -9.81 8.60 -2.02
C ASP A 60 -8.47 8.04 -1.49
N LEU A 61 -8.54 7.33 -0.35
CA LEU A 61 -7.39 6.60 0.21
C LEU A 61 -7.31 5.18 -0.35
N VAL A 62 -6.10 4.65 -0.51
CA VAL A 62 -5.89 3.27 -0.98
C VAL A 62 -6.55 2.23 -0.07
N ASP A 63 -6.50 2.46 1.25
CA ASP A 63 -7.14 1.58 2.23
C ASP A 63 -8.12 2.39 3.09
N PRO A 64 -9.23 1.76 3.53
CA PRO A 64 -10.18 2.39 4.42
C PRO A 64 -9.59 2.56 5.82
N TYR A 65 -10.13 3.52 6.57
CA TYR A 65 -9.83 3.71 7.99
C TYR A 65 -10.54 2.64 8.83
N LEU A 66 -9.99 1.43 8.84
CA LEU A 66 -10.49 0.30 9.61
C LEU A 66 -9.34 -0.38 10.35
N TRP A 67 -9.54 -0.61 11.64
CA TRP A 67 -8.55 -1.23 12.51
C TRP A 67 -9.13 -2.49 13.17
N PRO A 68 -8.30 -3.43 13.63
CA PRO A 68 -8.79 -4.56 14.41
C PRO A 68 -9.57 -4.15 15.66
N SER A 69 -9.27 -2.97 16.20
CA SER A 69 -9.92 -2.40 17.39
C SER A 69 -11.23 -1.66 17.11
N THR A 70 -11.63 -1.48 15.86
CA THR A 70 -12.90 -0.82 15.50
C THR A 70 -14.09 -1.65 16.00
N THR A 71 -14.99 -1.04 16.78
CA THR A 71 -16.16 -1.71 17.38
C THR A 71 -17.50 -1.06 17.04
N GLN A 72 -17.51 0.19 16.61
CA GLN A 72 -18.74 0.95 16.33
C GLN A 72 -18.94 1.11 14.84
N PHE A 73 -17.96 1.68 14.13
CA PHE A 73 -18.10 2.01 12.72
C PHE A 73 -18.34 0.75 11.88
N LEU A 74 -19.41 0.76 11.07
CA LEU A 74 -19.92 -0.36 10.27
C LEU A 74 -20.41 -1.58 11.05
N LEU A 75 -20.23 -1.65 12.37
CA LEU A 75 -20.63 -2.81 13.18
C LEU A 75 -21.84 -2.52 14.06
N LYS A 76 -22.17 -1.25 14.30
CA LYS A 76 -23.28 -0.85 15.16
C LYS A 76 -24.09 0.31 14.59
N GLY A 77 -25.33 0.41 15.07
CA GLY A 77 -26.22 1.54 14.84
C GLY A 77 -26.49 1.84 13.37
N SER A 78 -26.72 3.13 13.07
CA SER A 78 -27.14 3.59 11.75
C SER A 78 -26.11 3.33 10.65
N THR A 79 -24.82 3.35 10.96
CA THR A 79 -23.77 3.08 9.96
C THR A 79 -23.80 1.64 9.47
N HIS A 80 -23.98 0.66 10.38
CA HIS A 80 -24.16 -0.75 10.01
C HIS A 80 -25.42 -0.94 9.16
N THR A 81 -26.56 -0.43 9.62
CA THR A 81 -27.83 -0.55 8.87
C THR A 81 -27.71 0.03 7.47
N ARG A 82 -27.13 1.23 7.33
CA ARG A 82 -26.93 1.87 6.01
C ARG A 82 -26.00 1.07 5.11
N ALA A 83 -24.90 0.52 5.64
CA ALA A 83 -23.99 -0.31 4.87
C ALA A 83 -24.69 -1.57 4.34
N ILE A 84 -25.49 -2.25 5.16
CA ILE A 84 -26.28 -3.42 4.73
C ILE A 84 -27.32 -3.02 3.69
N THR A 85 -28.08 -1.94 3.90
CA THR A 85 -29.07 -1.45 2.93
C THR A 85 -28.44 -1.13 1.58
N LEU A 86 -27.29 -0.44 1.56
CA LEU A 86 -26.59 -0.09 0.32
C LEU A 86 -26.04 -1.32 -0.41
N LEU A 87 -25.50 -2.30 0.32
CA LEU A 87 -25.09 -3.57 -0.29
C LEU A 87 -26.28 -4.34 -0.86
N ASP A 88 -27.41 -4.37 -0.16
CA ASP A 88 -28.65 -4.99 -0.66
C ASP A 88 -29.19 -4.28 -1.90
N GLU A 89 -29.18 -2.94 -1.93
CA GLU A 89 -29.54 -2.13 -3.10
C GLU A 89 -28.62 -2.48 -4.28
N PHE A 90 -27.31 -2.56 -4.05
CA PHE A 90 -26.33 -2.95 -5.06
C PHE A 90 -26.53 -4.37 -5.59
N ILE A 91 -26.80 -5.34 -4.72
CA ILE A 91 -26.96 -6.75 -5.13
C ILE A 91 -28.30 -6.97 -5.84
N LYS A 92 -29.41 -6.54 -5.24
CA LYS A 92 -30.77 -6.79 -5.76
C LYS A 92 -31.09 -5.92 -6.98
N GLY A 93 -30.54 -4.72 -7.04
CA GLY A 93 -30.75 -3.76 -8.13
C GLY A 93 -29.79 -3.92 -9.31
N ASN A 94 -29.02 -5.01 -9.39
CA ASN A 94 -27.97 -5.19 -10.40
C ASN A 94 -26.99 -4.01 -10.46
N GLY A 95 -26.62 -3.46 -9.31
CA GLY A 95 -25.77 -2.28 -9.18
C GLY A 95 -24.44 -2.41 -9.91
N HIS A 96 -23.88 -3.63 -9.98
CA HIS A 96 -22.67 -3.94 -10.75
C HIS A 96 -22.78 -3.65 -12.25
N GLN A 97 -23.99 -3.53 -12.82
CA GLN A 97 -24.23 -3.22 -14.24
C GLN A 97 -24.34 -1.72 -14.52
N LEU A 98 -24.43 -0.87 -13.48
CA LEU A 98 -24.57 0.58 -13.63
C LEU A 98 -23.30 1.25 -14.20
N ILE A 99 -22.15 0.60 -14.07
CA ILE A 99 -20.86 1.04 -14.60
C ILE A 99 -20.19 -0.16 -15.26
N SER A 100 -19.92 -0.05 -16.56
CA SER A 100 -19.34 -1.13 -17.37
C SER A 100 -17.82 -1.13 -17.41
N GLU A 101 -17.17 -0.02 -17.06
CA GLU A 101 -15.71 0.14 -17.17
C GLU A 101 -14.96 -0.84 -16.25
N SER A 102 -14.19 -1.75 -16.86
CA SER A 102 -13.42 -2.78 -16.15
C SER A 102 -12.49 -2.21 -15.08
N LEU A 103 -11.86 -1.06 -15.36
CA LEU A 103 -10.99 -0.36 -14.39
C LEU A 103 -11.75 0.04 -13.12
N LYS A 104 -12.92 0.65 -13.24
CA LYS A 104 -13.74 1.06 -12.10
C LYS A 104 -14.26 -0.17 -11.34
N ARG A 105 -14.72 -1.20 -12.07
CA ARG A 105 -15.16 -2.48 -11.48
C ARG A 105 -14.07 -3.13 -10.63
N ALA A 106 -12.85 -3.21 -11.16
CA ALA A 106 -11.69 -3.78 -10.47
C ALA A 106 -11.34 -3.01 -9.19
N VAL A 107 -11.32 -1.68 -9.26
CA VAL A 107 -11.04 -0.83 -8.11
C VAL A 107 -12.09 -1.00 -7.01
N LEU A 108 -13.40 -0.94 -7.36
CA LEU A 108 -14.46 -1.14 -6.38
C LEU A 108 -14.43 -2.55 -5.79
N GLN A 109 -14.18 -3.59 -6.60
CA GLN A 109 -14.05 -4.95 -6.10
C GLN A 109 -12.92 -5.06 -5.06
N HIS A 110 -11.74 -4.51 -5.36
CA HIS A 110 -10.61 -4.51 -4.44
C HIS A 110 -10.93 -3.77 -3.13
N ASP A 111 -11.63 -2.64 -3.24
CA ASP A 111 -12.07 -1.85 -2.11
C ASP A 111 -13.02 -2.64 -1.21
N LEU A 112 -14.03 -3.31 -1.76
CA LEU A 112 -14.94 -4.18 -1.00
C LEU A 112 -14.22 -5.39 -0.39
N TRP A 113 -13.24 -5.96 -1.09
CA TRP A 113 -12.41 -7.05 -0.56
C TRP A 113 -11.60 -6.59 0.66
N SER A 114 -11.14 -5.34 0.72
CA SER A 114 -10.46 -4.81 1.90
C SER A 114 -11.36 -4.80 3.15
N ILE A 115 -12.65 -4.49 2.99
CA ILE A 115 -13.65 -4.51 4.07
C ILE A 115 -13.93 -5.95 4.50
N PHE A 116 -14.08 -6.86 3.53
CA PHE A 116 -14.29 -8.27 3.79
C PHE A 116 -13.14 -8.83 4.64
N ASP A 117 -11.89 -8.62 4.20
CA ASP A 117 -10.71 -9.09 4.93
C ASP A 117 -10.66 -8.53 6.35
N TRP A 118 -10.99 -7.24 6.55
CA TRP A 118 -11.05 -6.66 7.89
C TRP A 118 -12.06 -7.39 8.79
N THR A 119 -13.28 -7.63 8.29
CA THR A 119 -14.30 -8.36 9.06
C THR A 119 -13.91 -9.80 9.36
N ALA A 120 -13.02 -10.43 8.58
CA ALA A 120 -12.59 -11.81 8.75
C ALA A 120 -11.34 -11.98 9.64
N ASN A 121 -10.61 -10.90 9.93
CA ASN A 121 -9.34 -10.93 10.67
C ASN A 121 -9.38 -10.12 11.98
N TYR A 122 -10.56 -9.83 12.53
CA TYR A 122 -10.72 -9.04 13.76
C TYR A 122 -10.03 -9.67 15.00
N ASP A 123 -9.78 -10.97 14.97
CA ASP A 123 -9.12 -11.74 16.02
C ASP A 123 -7.58 -11.74 15.91
N LYS A 124 -7.03 -11.26 14.79
CA LYS A 124 -5.59 -11.25 14.55
C LYS A 124 -4.99 -9.91 14.94
N GLY A 125 -4.08 -9.94 15.90
CA GLY A 125 -3.22 -8.79 16.18
C GLY A 125 -2.39 -8.43 14.95
N LEU A 126 -2.13 -7.13 14.77
CA LEU A 126 -1.27 -6.64 13.69
C LEU A 126 0.21 -6.72 14.11
N PRO A 127 1.15 -6.76 13.14
CA PRO A 127 2.57 -6.95 13.43
C PRO A 127 3.22 -5.87 14.31
N PHE A 128 2.62 -4.67 14.43
CA PHE A 128 3.20 -3.51 15.11
C PHE A 128 2.31 -2.94 16.23
N GLY A 129 1.72 -3.84 17.02
CA GLY A 129 0.71 -3.47 17.99
C GLY A 129 -0.68 -3.54 17.38
N GLY A 130 -1.69 -3.54 18.25
CA GLY A 130 -3.06 -3.90 17.93
C GLY A 130 -3.42 -5.15 18.68
N ASN A 131 -3.53 -5.03 20.00
CA ASN A 131 -4.07 -6.12 20.78
C ASN A 131 -5.55 -6.26 20.41
N SER A 132 -5.92 -7.43 19.89
CA SER A 132 -7.31 -7.83 19.87
C SER A 132 -7.77 -7.90 21.33
N THR A 133 -8.61 -6.96 21.75
CA THR A 133 -9.11 -6.92 23.13
C THR A 133 -10.34 -7.81 23.24
N PRO A 134 -10.69 -8.36 24.42
CA PRO A 134 -11.92 -9.14 24.57
C PRO A 134 -13.18 -8.41 24.09
N LEU A 135 -13.18 -7.07 24.15
CA LEU A 135 -14.27 -6.21 23.68
C LEU A 135 -14.58 -6.37 22.19
N VAL A 136 -13.60 -6.73 21.35
CA VAL A 136 -13.85 -6.92 19.91
C VAL A 136 -14.53 -8.27 19.60
N HIS A 137 -14.65 -9.16 20.59
CA HIS A 137 -15.14 -10.55 20.43
C HIS A 137 -16.58 -10.78 20.88
N SER A 138 -17.39 -9.74 21.05
CA SER A 138 -18.78 -9.94 21.46
C SER A 138 -19.59 -10.68 20.39
N LYS A 139 -20.58 -11.47 20.83
CA LYS A 139 -21.51 -12.18 19.92
C LYS A 139 -22.17 -11.23 18.92
N GLU A 140 -22.63 -10.07 19.39
CA GLU A 140 -23.25 -9.01 18.59
C GLU A 140 -22.32 -8.52 17.45
N LEU A 141 -21.05 -8.23 17.77
CA LEU A 141 -20.09 -7.78 16.77
C LEU A 141 -19.78 -8.88 15.75
N ASN A 142 -19.67 -10.12 16.20
CA ASN A 142 -19.39 -11.26 15.33
C ASN A 142 -20.53 -11.53 14.34
N GLU A 143 -21.79 -11.41 14.78
CA GLU A 143 -22.96 -11.49 13.87
C GLU A 143 -22.98 -10.31 12.89
N SER A 144 -22.70 -9.09 13.35
CA SER A 144 -22.65 -7.90 12.48
C SER A 144 -21.58 -8.05 11.39
N ARG A 145 -20.39 -8.56 11.75
CA ARG A 145 -19.32 -8.89 10.79
C ARG A 145 -19.74 -10.00 9.82
N LYS A 146 -20.46 -11.02 10.30
CA LYS A 146 -20.95 -12.14 9.46
C LYS A 146 -21.94 -11.65 8.39
N VAL A 147 -22.90 -10.81 8.77
CA VAL A 147 -23.86 -10.21 7.84
C VAL A 147 -23.13 -9.39 6.77
N LEU A 148 -22.15 -8.57 7.17
CA LEU A 148 -21.31 -7.84 6.22
C LEU A 148 -20.56 -8.79 5.26
N ARG A 149 -19.90 -9.83 5.77
CA ARG A 149 -19.16 -10.80 4.93
C ARG A 149 -20.04 -11.44 3.87
N GLU A 150 -21.25 -11.86 4.25
CA GLU A 150 -22.18 -12.47 3.30
C GLU A 150 -22.48 -11.50 2.14
N LYS A 151 -22.86 -10.25 2.44
CA LYS A 151 -23.21 -9.28 1.39
C LYS A 151 -22.00 -8.82 0.59
N LEU A 152 -20.87 -8.58 1.25
CA LEU A 152 -19.61 -8.20 0.58
C LEU A 152 -19.15 -9.30 -0.39
N SER A 153 -19.24 -10.58 -0.01
CA SER A 153 -18.86 -11.68 -0.90
C SER A 153 -19.68 -11.70 -2.19
N LYS A 154 -20.99 -11.47 -2.11
CA LYS A 154 -21.89 -11.35 -3.28
C LYS A 154 -21.49 -10.16 -4.16
N ALA A 155 -21.27 -8.99 -3.57
CA ALA A 155 -20.89 -7.80 -4.33
C ALA A 155 -19.52 -7.95 -5.00
N ILE A 156 -18.54 -8.56 -4.32
CA ILE A 156 -17.21 -8.87 -4.86
C ILE A 156 -17.31 -9.82 -6.07
N ASP A 157 -18.13 -10.85 -5.98
CA ASP A 157 -18.36 -11.82 -7.05
C ASP A 157 -19.04 -11.17 -8.28
N LEU A 158 -20.08 -10.37 -8.06
CA LEU A 158 -20.78 -9.63 -9.13
C LEU A 158 -19.87 -8.62 -9.87
N LEU A 159 -18.87 -8.08 -9.20
CA LEU A 159 -17.88 -7.16 -9.77
C LEU A 159 -16.73 -7.87 -10.49
N ALA A 160 -16.62 -9.20 -10.34
CA ALA A 160 -15.49 -9.95 -10.87
C ALA A 160 -15.32 -9.81 -12.37
N LEU A 161 -14.06 -9.62 -12.77
CA LEU A 161 -13.65 -9.55 -14.15
C LEU A 161 -13.20 -10.92 -14.66
N ASP A 162 -13.25 -11.06 -15.97
CA ASP A 162 -12.62 -12.14 -16.71
C ASP A 162 -11.09 -12.01 -16.58
N GLU A 163 -10.36 -13.11 -16.79
CA GLU A 163 -8.90 -13.06 -16.66
C GLU A 163 -8.26 -12.11 -17.69
N VAL A 164 -8.80 -12.07 -18.90
CA VAL A 164 -8.34 -11.17 -19.97
C VAL A 164 -8.50 -9.70 -19.54
N ASP A 165 -9.71 -9.30 -19.17
CA ASP A 165 -10.00 -7.91 -18.76
C ASP A 165 -9.19 -7.49 -17.54
N GLY A 166 -8.96 -8.40 -16.60
CA GLY A 166 -8.17 -8.14 -15.40
C GLY A 166 -6.67 -7.91 -15.68
N LEU A 167 -6.12 -8.63 -16.65
CA LEU A 167 -4.72 -8.50 -17.08
C LEU A 167 -4.51 -7.33 -18.05
N ASP A 168 -5.55 -6.93 -18.79
CA ASP A 168 -5.53 -5.79 -19.72
C ASP A 168 -5.84 -4.44 -19.05
N LEU A 169 -6.05 -4.43 -17.73
CA LEU A 169 -6.19 -3.19 -16.97
C LEU A 169 -4.97 -2.29 -17.15
N VAL A 170 -5.21 -0.99 -17.05
CA VAL A 170 -4.21 0.03 -17.34
C VAL A 170 -2.93 -0.10 -16.48
N ASN A 171 -1.77 0.08 -17.13
CA ASN A 171 -0.48 0.20 -16.44
C ASN A 171 -0.26 1.66 -16.00
N ASN A 172 -0.83 1.98 -14.85
CA ASN A 172 -0.86 3.33 -14.32
C ASN A 172 0.55 3.87 -13.91
N TYR A 173 1.49 2.99 -13.55
CA TYR A 173 2.88 3.38 -13.32
C TYR A 173 3.56 3.88 -14.61
N SER A 174 3.39 3.15 -15.71
CA SER A 174 3.93 3.55 -17.02
C SER A 174 3.33 4.88 -17.48
N MET A 175 2.03 5.09 -17.28
CA MET A 175 1.38 6.38 -17.56
C MET A 175 1.96 7.52 -16.73
N ALA A 176 2.15 7.30 -15.41
CA ALA A 176 2.73 8.31 -14.52
C ALA A 176 4.14 8.71 -14.97
N VAL A 177 4.99 7.75 -15.32
CA VAL A 177 6.34 8.01 -15.86
C VAL A 177 6.27 8.76 -17.20
N SER A 178 5.34 8.39 -18.07
CA SER A 178 5.17 8.98 -19.41
C SER A 178 4.60 10.40 -19.38
N SER A 179 3.85 10.75 -18.32
CA SER A 179 3.31 12.10 -18.13
C SER A 179 4.39 13.17 -17.93
N ASN A 180 5.60 12.77 -17.53
CA ASN A 180 6.69 13.64 -17.10
C ASN A 180 6.32 14.63 -15.98
N ALA A 181 5.23 14.38 -15.23
CA ALA A 181 4.85 15.18 -14.07
C ALA A 181 5.86 15.08 -12.92
N TYR A 182 6.66 14.01 -12.90
CA TYR A 182 7.67 13.73 -11.88
C TYR A 182 9.04 13.49 -12.53
N SER A 183 10.11 13.87 -11.83
CA SER A 183 11.47 13.56 -12.29
C SER A 183 11.67 12.04 -12.33
N LYS A 184 12.47 11.54 -13.28
CA LYS A 184 12.80 10.10 -13.38
C LYS A 184 13.99 9.73 -12.50
N GLU A 185 14.80 10.70 -12.11
CA GLU A 185 15.96 10.53 -11.25
C GLU A 185 15.85 11.46 -10.04
N LEU A 186 16.60 11.11 -8.99
CA LEU A 186 16.72 11.94 -7.80
C LEU A 186 17.35 13.29 -8.17
N ASP A 187 16.73 14.37 -7.70
CA ASP A 187 17.28 15.71 -7.82
C ASP A 187 18.35 15.89 -6.73
N SER A 188 19.61 16.04 -7.14
CA SER A 188 20.76 16.20 -6.23
C SER A 188 20.78 17.57 -5.54
N VAL A 189 20.03 18.55 -6.04
CA VAL A 189 19.96 19.91 -5.47
C VAL A 189 18.74 20.04 -4.56
N ASN A 190 17.60 19.50 -4.99
CA ASN A 190 16.36 19.49 -4.20
C ASN A 190 15.90 18.07 -3.88
N SER A 191 16.45 17.51 -2.81
CA SER A 191 16.09 16.18 -2.33
C SER A 191 14.65 16.04 -1.83
N GLU A 192 13.86 17.12 -1.70
CA GLU A 192 12.44 17.01 -1.34
C GLU A 192 11.54 16.83 -2.56
N LYS A 193 12.06 17.07 -3.78
CA LYS A 193 11.29 16.94 -5.01
C LYS A 193 10.98 15.45 -5.27
N PRO A 194 9.69 15.08 -5.46
CA PRO A 194 9.34 13.69 -5.73
C PRO A 194 9.89 13.24 -7.09
N PHE A 195 10.36 11.99 -7.14
CA PHE A 195 10.82 11.34 -8.36
C PHE A 195 10.24 9.94 -8.50
N LEU A 196 10.01 9.51 -9.74
CA LEU A 196 9.40 8.23 -10.10
C LEU A 196 10.25 7.54 -11.19
N PRO A 197 11.07 6.54 -10.83
CA PRO A 197 12.04 5.94 -11.76
C PRO A 197 11.40 5.16 -12.91
N SER A 198 11.71 5.50 -14.15
CA SER A 198 11.12 4.84 -15.33
C SER A 198 11.38 3.33 -15.40
N GLU A 199 12.49 2.86 -14.82
CA GLU A 199 12.93 1.48 -14.90
C GLU A 199 12.55 0.61 -13.68
N LEU A 200 11.84 1.15 -12.68
CA LEU A 200 11.60 0.44 -11.41
C LEU A 200 10.93 -0.92 -11.59
N LEU A 201 9.94 -1.01 -12.49
CA LEU A 201 9.17 -2.22 -12.77
C LEU A 201 9.66 -2.98 -14.01
N SER A 202 10.89 -2.69 -14.47
CA SER A 202 11.53 -3.39 -15.59
C SER A 202 12.47 -4.49 -15.09
N ASP A 203 12.34 -5.69 -15.64
CA ASP A 203 13.26 -6.80 -15.35
C ASP A 203 14.69 -6.55 -15.86
N LYS A 204 14.88 -5.56 -16.76
CA LYS A 204 16.17 -5.19 -17.34
C LYS A 204 16.77 -3.89 -16.77
N GLY A 205 16.01 -3.19 -15.94
CA GLY A 205 16.40 -1.91 -15.38
C GLY A 205 17.51 -1.97 -14.34
N GLY A 206 17.98 -0.79 -13.94
CA GLY A 206 18.93 -0.62 -12.83
C GLY A 206 18.41 -1.12 -11.47
N TRP A 207 17.10 -1.31 -11.32
CA TRP A 207 16.45 -1.84 -10.13
C TRP A 207 16.36 -3.38 -10.18
N VAL A 208 16.79 -4.04 -9.11
CA VAL A 208 16.72 -5.51 -8.97
C VAL A 208 15.60 -5.84 -7.98
N CYS A 209 14.61 -6.63 -8.41
CA CYS A 209 13.62 -7.19 -7.49
C CYS A 209 14.31 -8.20 -6.57
N VAL A 210 14.11 -8.07 -5.26
CA VAL A 210 14.78 -8.88 -4.24
C VAL A 210 13.80 -9.52 -3.28
N ARG A 211 14.20 -10.66 -2.71
CA ARG A 211 13.46 -11.41 -1.69
C ARG A 211 14.35 -11.88 -0.56
N GLY A 212 13.73 -12.24 0.56
CA GLY A 212 14.40 -12.84 1.71
C GLY A 212 14.73 -14.32 1.53
N ALA A 213 15.28 -14.91 2.58
CA ALA A 213 15.59 -16.34 2.64
C ALA A 213 14.34 -17.23 2.73
N LEU A 214 13.28 -16.74 3.37
CA LEU A 214 12.02 -17.47 3.50
C LEU A 214 11.30 -17.63 2.15
N GLN A 215 10.49 -18.68 2.06
CA GLN A 215 9.63 -18.96 0.90
C GLN A 215 8.36 -18.10 0.84
N GLY A 216 8.13 -17.28 1.88
CA GLY A 216 7.02 -16.35 1.94
C GLY A 216 7.23 -15.09 1.09
N PRO A 217 6.31 -14.12 1.18
CA PRO A 217 6.42 -12.85 0.47
C PRO A 217 7.66 -12.03 0.86
N SER A 218 8.14 -11.20 -0.06
CA SER A 218 9.33 -10.34 0.12
C SER A 218 9.18 -9.24 1.19
N ALA A 219 7.96 -8.77 1.44
CA ALA A 219 7.65 -7.80 2.50
C ALA A 219 6.56 -8.36 3.44
N PRO A 220 6.89 -9.37 4.27
CA PRO A 220 5.90 -10.16 5.01
C PRO A 220 5.07 -9.33 6.00
N VAL A 221 5.69 -8.32 6.61
CA VAL A 221 5.01 -7.39 7.54
C VAL A 221 3.92 -6.58 6.82
N HIS A 222 4.24 -5.99 5.67
CA HIS A 222 3.27 -5.26 4.85
C HIS A 222 2.16 -6.21 4.35
N MET A 223 2.55 -7.40 3.88
CA MET A 223 1.60 -8.43 3.44
C MET A 223 0.61 -8.83 4.53
N ARG A 224 1.07 -9.02 5.78
CA ARG A 224 0.19 -9.32 6.92
C ARG A 224 -0.77 -8.18 7.22
N TYR A 225 -0.24 -6.97 7.28
CA TYR A 225 -1.05 -5.81 7.62
C TYR A 225 -2.22 -5.64 6.64
N TYR A 226 -1.95 -5.77 5.34
CA TYR A 226 -2.98 -5.65 4.31
C TYR A 226 -3.67 -6.97 3.97
N GLY A 227 -3.57 -8.00 4.83
CA GLY A 227 -4.28 -9.27 4.64
C GLY A 227 -3.94 -10.04 3.36
N GLY A 228 -2.85 -9.69 2.66
CA GLY A 228 -2.40 -10.33 1.43
C GLY A 228 -3.24 -10.04 0.17
N ARG A 229 -4.15 -9.06 0.21
CA ARG A 229 -4.96 -8.64 -0.95
C ARG A 229 -4.16 -7.93 -2.05
N SER A 230 -2.89 -7.63 -1.79
CA SER A 230 -1.99 -6.94 -2.71
C SER A 230 -0.57 -7.50 -2.54
N PRO A 231 0.13 -7.92 -3.62
CA PRO A 231 1.55 -8.24 -3.53
C PRO A 231 2.37 -6.97 -3.24
N PHE A 232 3.38 -7.14 -2.38
CA PHE A 232 4.40 -6.14 -2.11
C PHE A 232 5.73 -6.61 -2.68
N LEU A 233 6.23 -5.87 -3.66
CA LEU A 233 7.49 -6.11 -4.36
C LEU A 233 8.56 -5.21 -3.76
N VAL A 234 9.74 -5.76 -3.48
CA VAL A 234 10.88 -5.02 -2.96
C VAL A 234 11.96 -4.95 -4.03
N PHE A 235 12.50 -3.76 -4.26
CA PHE A 235 13.57 -3.52 -5.22
C PHE A 235 14.75 -2.85 -4.54
N LEU A 236 15.94 -3.21 -5.01
CA LEU A 236 17.22 -2.62 -4.60
C LEU A 236 17.93 -2.04 -5.83
N LYS A 237 18.48 -0.84 -5.70
CA LYS A 237 19.40 -0.22 -6.67
C LYS A 237 20.62 0.30 -5.92
N ILE A 238 21.75 -0.39 -6.10
CA ILE A 238 23.08 0.08 -5.65
C ILE A 238 23.59 1.11 -6.68
N PRO A 239 24.33 2.16 -6.27
CA PRO A 239 25.09 3.02 -7.19
C PRO A 239 25.88 2.19 -8.21
N GLY A 240 25.86 2.60 -9.48
CA GLY A 240 26.36 1.79 -10.60
C GLY A 240 25.33 0.82 -11.18
N GLY A 241 24.13 0.74 -10.61
CA GLY A 241 22.97 0.10 -11.22
C GLY A 241 22.95 -1.43 -11.04
N ARG A 242 22.40 -2.12 -12.04
CA ARG A 242 22.05 -3.55 -11.94
C ARG A 242 23.24 -4.44 -11.66
N THR A 243 24.34 -4.26 -12.39
CA THR A 243 25.56 -5.08 -12.26
C THR A 243 26.17 -4.96 -10.86
N GLU A 244 26.30 -3.73 -10.36
CA GLU A 244 26.82 -3.49 -9.00
C GLU A 244 25.86 -4.01 -7.93
N THR A 245 24.55 -3.94 -8.18
CA THR A 245 23.55 -4.56 -7.29
C THR A 245 23.75 -6.07 -7.20
N PHE A 246 23.94 -6.78 -8.32
CA PHE A 246 24.21 -8.22 -8.29
C PHE A 246 25.54 -8.57 -7.59
N LYS A 247 26.61 -7.79 -7.85
CA LYS A 247 27.89 -7.97 -7.16
C LYS A 247 27.74 -7.83 -5.65
N TYR A 248 27.03 -6.79 -5.19
CA TYR A 248 26.73 -6.57 -3.78
C TYR A 248 25.94 -7.73 -3.18
N LEU A 249 24.84 -8.15 -3.81
CA LEU A 249 24.02 -9.27 -3.31
C LEU A 249 24.83 -10.56 -3.21
N ASN A 250 25.70 -10.85 -4.18
CA ASN A 250 26.56 -12.02 -4.14
C ASN A 250 27.54 -11.95 -2.95
N SER A 251 28.24 -10.82 -2.79
CA SER A 251 29.16 -10.59 -1.67
C SER A 251 28.45 -10.73 -0.31
N LEU A 252 27.30 -10.07 -0.14
CA LEU A 252 26.49 -10.18 1.08
C LEU A 252 26.13 -11.62 1.40
N ASN A 253 25.57 -12.37 0.44
CA ASN A 253 25.14 -13.74 0.70
C ASN A 253 26.33 -14.69 0.96
N GLN A 254 27.50 -14.46 0.35
CA GLN A 254 28.72 -15.19 0.65
C GLN A 254 29.21 -14.92 2.08
N SER A 255 29.29 -13.64 2.48
CA SER A 255 29.67 -13.25 3.83
C SER A 255 28.70 -13.80 4.88
N THR A 256 27.39 -13.74 4.63
CA THR A 256 26.39 -14.31 5.57
C THR A 256 26.51 -15.83 5.68
N ARG A 257 26.82 -16.54 4.58
CA ARG A 257 27.06 -17.99 4.60
C ARG A 257 28.36 -18.35 5.34
N ALA A 258 29.42 -17.57 5.16
CA ALA A 258 30.74 -17.84 5.71
C ALA A 258 30.84 -17.71 7.24
N LYS A 259 29.86 -17.08 7.91
CA LYS A 259 29.76 -17.02 9.38
C LYS A 259 29.42 -18.36 10.05
N LEU A 260 29.89 -19.48 9.49
CA LEU A 260 29.76 -20.84 9.99
C LEU A 260 30.74 -21.16 11.14
N SER A 261 31.68 -20.27 11.51
CA SER A 261 32.83 -20.67 12.34
C SER A 261 33.22 -19.80 13.54
N ALA A 262 32.52 -18.72 13.90
CA ALA A 262 32.86 -18.01 15.15
C ALA A 262 31.69 -17.18 15.72
N ALA A 263 31.57 -17.20 17.05
CA ALA A 263 30.58 -16.46 17.84
C ALA A 263 30.87 -14.95 17.97
N THR A 264 31.88 -14.44 17.28
CA THR A 264 32.29 -13.03 17.33
C THR A 264 32.27 -12.41 15.95
N GLU A 265 31.40 -11.40 15.81
CA GLU A 265 31.39 -10.30 14.84
C GLU A 265 30.13 -10.22 13.96
N HIS A 266 29.07 -9.63 14.52
CA HIS A 266 28.01 -9.00 13.73
C HIS A 266 28.53 -7.86 12.82
N LYS A 267 29.66 -7.22 13.19
CA LYS A 267 30.27 -6.05 12.52
C LYS A 267 30.88 -6.29 11.12
N SER A 268 30.93 -7.53 10.62
CA SER A 268 31.66 -7.91 9.39
C SER A 268 30.80 -8.11 8.12
N LEU A 269 29.50 -7.81 8.15
CA LEU A 269 28.68 -7.91 6.93
C LEU A 269 28.94 -6.74 5.98
N PRO A 270 29.04 -6.97 4.66
CA PRO A 270 29.23 -5.90 3.69
C PRO A 270 28.00 -4.98 3.71
N GLN A 271 28.24 -3.72 4.07
CA GLN A 271 27.22 -2.68 3.97
C GLN A 271 27.07 -2.24 2.52
N PHE A 272 25.87 -1.77 2.16
CA PHE A 272 25.66 -1.11 0.88
C PHE A 272 26.27 0.31 0.92
N PRO A 273 26.68 0.89 -0.22
CA PRO A 273 27.23 2.24 -0.25
C PRO A 273 26.14 3.33 -0.14
N VAL A 274 26.55 4.55 0.23
CA VAL A 274 25.71 5.76 0.16
C VAL A 274 25.14 5.93 -1.25
N GLY A 275 23.88 6.39 -1.35
CA GLY A 275 23.13 6.49 -2.60
C GLY A 275 22.37 5.22 -2.97
N THR A 276 22.53 4.14 -2.18
CA THR A 276 21.67 2.96 -2.31
C THR A 276 20.22 3.35 -2.17
N SER A 277 19.39 2.81 -3.06
CA SER A 277 17.96 3.06 -3.08
C SER A 277 17.18 1.76 -2.90
N VAL A 278 16.13 1.81 -2.07
CA VAL A 278 15.20 0.70 -1.84
C VAL A 278 13.80 1.17 -2.19
N ALA A 279 13.09 0.38 -2.98
CA ALA A 279 11.70 0.66 -3.31
C ALA A 279 10.77 -0.48 -2.86
N LEU A 280 9.60 -0.09 -2.38
CA LEU A 280 8.49 -0.99 -2.05
C LEU A 280 7.31 -0.63 -2.96
N VAL A 281 6.90 -1.56 -3.81
CA VAL A 281 5.76 -1.36 -4.72
C VAL A 281 4.62 -2.29 -4.33
N ARG A 282 3.44 -1.72 -4.09
CA ARG A 282 2.20 -2.46 -3.90
C ARG A 282 1.43 -2.51 -5.21
N LYS A 283 1.14 -3.71 -5.71
CA LYS A 283 0.22 -3.88 -6.84
C LYS A 283 -1.17 -4.30 -6.38
N MET A 284 -2.20 -3.95 -7.14
CA MET A 284 -3.55 -4.38 -6.87
C MET A 284 -3.77 -5.81 -7.35
N SER A 285 -4.30 -6.66 -6.47
CA SER A 285 -4.91 -7.93 -6.88
C SER A 285 -6.42 -7.80 -6.98
N ILE A 286 -7.02 -8.56 -7.87
CA ILE A 286 -8.46 -8.72 -8.03
C ILE A 286 -8.83 -10.20 -7.93
N ILE A 287 -10.12 -10.48 -7.78
CA ILE A 287 -10.68 -11.82 -7.84
C ILE A 287 -11.42 -11.93 -9.16
N ASN A 288 -11.03 -12.90 -10.00
CA ASN A 288 -11.66 -13.09 -11.29
C ASN A 288 -12.96 -13.91 -11.17
N LYS A 289 -13.73 -14.00 -12.26
CA LYS A 289 -14.99 -14.76 -12.33
C LYS A 289 -14.85 -16.25 -12.00
N THR A 290 -13.64 -16.81 -12.03
CA THR A 290 -13.36 -18.19 -11.63
C THR A 290 -13.02 -18.32 -10.14
N GLY A 291 -13.15 -17.24 -9.36
CA GLY A 291 -12.79 -17.18 -7.96
C GLY A 291 -11.29 -17.12 -7.68
N LYS A 292 -10.44 -16.97 -8.71
CA LYS A 292 -8.98 -16.95 -8.57
C LYS A 292 -8.45 -15.53 -8.38
N ILE A 293 -7.38 -15.41 -7.61
CA ILE A 293 -6.65 -14.15 -7.43
C ILE A 293 -5.79 -13.89 -8.67
N LEU A 294 -5.94 -12.71 -9.27
CA LEU A 294 -5.09 -12.19 -10.33
C LEU A 294 -4.39 -10.92 -9.85
N VAL A 295 -3.12 -10.73 -10.23
CA VAL A 295 -2.41 -9.47 -9.98
C VAL A 295 -2.49 -8.61 -11.23
N SER A 296 -3.22 -7.50 -11.13
CA SER A 296 -3.38 -6.55 -12.23
C SER A 296 -2.10 -5.74 -12.49
N PRO A 297 -2.00 -5.01 -13.63
CA PRO A 297 -0.95 -4.02 -13.84
C PRO A 297 -0.98 -2.83 -12.88
N LEU A 298 -2.10 -2.56 -12.21
CA LEU A 298 -2.28 -1.39 -11.35
C LEU A 298 -1.33 -1.39 -10.14
N VAL A 299 -0.69 -0.25 -9.93
CA VAL A 299 0.14 0.08 -8.78
C VAL A 299 -0.65 0.97 -7.83
N GLN A 300 -0.77 0.51 -6.58
CA GLN A 300 -1.49 1.22 -5.52
C GLN A 300 -0.57 2.16 -4.74
N THR A 301 0.66 1.73 -4.47
CA THR A 301 1.65 2.55 -3.78
C THR A 301 3.05 2.29 -4.30
N VAL A 302 3.87 3.33 -4.28
CA VAL A 302 5.32 3.26 -4.53
C VAL A 302 6.00 4.02 -3.42
N GLN A 303 6.79 3.34 -2.61
CA GLN A 303 7.64 3.99 -1.60
C GLN A 303 9.09 3.82 -2.01
N ILE A 304 9.86 4.90 -2.00
CA ILE A 304 11.28 4.92 -2.35
C ILE A 304 12.05 5.51 -1.18
N ARG A 305 13.14 4.86 -0.80
CA ARG A 305 14.11 5.37 0.17
C ARG A 305 15.46 5.46 -0.49
N VAL A 306 16.15 6.57 -0.28
CA VAL A 306 17.54 6.77 -0.70
C VAL A 306 18.38 7.00 0.54
N TYR A 307 19.42 6.19 0.74
CA TYR A 307 20.28 6.29 1.91
C TYR A 307 21.37 7.34 1.68
N ASN A 308 21.31 8.44 2.42
CA ASN A 308 22.27 9.54 2.39
C ASN A 308 23.47 9.28 3.31
N GLN A 309 23.30 8.42 4.31
CA GLN A 309 24.35 7.96 5.22
C GLN A 309 24.21 6.45 5.46
N VAL A 310 25.32 5.76 5.63
CA VAL A 310 25.39 4.32 5.90
C VAL A 310 26.31 4.05 7.07
N GLY A 311 25.84 3.27 8.05
CA GLY A 311 26.60 2.93 9.25
C GLY A 311 25.70 2.68 10.47
N GLU A 312 26.28 2.09 11.51
CA GLU A 312 25.60 1.76 12.77
C GLU A 312 25.46 3.00 13.69
N ASP A 313 26.38 3.96 13.62
CA ASP A 313 26.46 5.13 14.52
C ASP A 313 25.60 6.33 14.08
N ILE A 314 24.62 6.11 13.21
CA ILE A 314 23.73 7.17 12.72
C ILE A 314 22.76 7.56 13.83
N LYS A 315 22.90 8.80 14.33
CA LYS A 315 22.03 9.36 15.38
C LYS A 315 20.75 9.98 14.84
N ASP A 316 20.81 10.59 13.66
CA ASP A 316 19.67 11.21 13.00
C ASP A 316 19.22 10.39 11.79
N HIS A 317 18.26 9.51 12.04
CA HIS A 317 17.67 8.67 11.00
C HIS A 317 16.79 9.41 10.00
N ASN A 318 16.33 10.62 10.32
CA ASN A 318 15.57 11.43 9.37
C ASN A 318 16.50 12.07 8.33
N ALA A 319 17.69 12.52 8.76
CA ALA A 319 18.70 13.06 7.85
C ALA A 319 19.44 11.96 7.07
N SER A 320 19.51 10.73 7.59
CA SER A 320 20.26 9.64 6.98
C SER A 320 19.62 9.05 5.73
N GLN A 321 18.34 9.36 5.47
CA GLN A 321 17.63 8.84 4.30
C GLN A 321 16.56 9.83 3.82
N SER A 322 16.39 9.89 2.50
CA SER A 322 15.26 10.58 1.87
C SER A 322 14.16 9.59 1.59
N VAL A 323 12.91 9.92 1.94
CA VAL A 323 11.74 9.05 1.75
C VAL A 323 10.71 9.73 0.86
N TYR A 324 10.28 9.00 -0.17
CA TYR A 324 9.24 9.39 -1.10
C TYR A 324 8.15 8.33 -1.10
N LYS A 325 6.91 8.76 -1.24
CA LYS A 325 5.77 7.85 -1.36
C LYS A 325 4.79 8.42 -2.36
N PHE A 326 4.35 7.58 -3.28
CA PHE A 326 3.22 7.80 -4.15
C PHE A 326 2.09 6.87 -3.74
N VAL A 327 0.87 7.38 -3.80
CA VAL A 327 -0.36 6.65 -3.55
C VAL A 327 -1.30 6.80 -4.73
N LEU A 328 -2.06 5.76 -5.00
CA LEU A 328 -3.13 5.79 -5.98
C LEU A 328 -4.24 6.73 -5.50
N ASN A 329 -4.65 7.62 -6.39
CA ASN A 329 -5.83 8.46 -6.31
C ASN A 329 -6.77 8.00 -7.43
N ARG A 330 -7.94 7.50 -7.07
CA ARG A 330 -8.90 6.89 -7.99
C ARG A 330 -9.46 7.92 -8.97
N LYS A 331 -9.74 9.15 -8.49
CA LYS A 331 -10.28 10.22 -9.33
C LYS A 331 -9.32 10.54 -10.48
N ASP A 332 -8.04 10.76 -10.16
CA ASP A 332 -6.99 10.98 -11.16
C ASP A 332 -6.73 9.74 -12.01
N LEU A 333 -6.82 8.53 -11.45
CA LEU A 333 -6.67 7.28 -12.22
C LEU A 333 -7.75 7.19 -13.32
N PHE A 334 -9.01 7.40 -12.96
CA PHE A 334 -10.13 7.32 -13.91
C PHE A 334 -10.11 8.48 -14.91
N ALA A 335 -9.60 9.64 -14.50
CA ALA A 335 -9.37 10.78 -15.39
C ALA A 335 -8.07 10.67 -16.22
N SER A 336 -7.31 9.58 -16.07
CA SER A 336 -5.99 9.38 -16.71
C SER A 336 -4.95 10.48 -16.43
N ILE A 337 -5.10 11.20 -15.32
CA ILE A 337 -4.19 12.25 -14.87
C ILE A 337 -2.99 11.60 -14.19
N ASN A 338 -1.79 11.72 -14.78
CA ASN A 338 -0.52 11.21 -14.22
C ASN A 338 -0.60 9.73 -13.77
N GLY A 339 -1.41 8.90 -14.44
CA GLY A 339 -1.65 7.51 -14.05
C GLY A 339 -2.28 7.35 -12.66
N GLY A 340 -2.93 8.38 -12.12
CA GLY A 340 -3.51 8.34 -10.78
C GLY A 340 -2.52 8.24 -9.63
N LEU A 341 -1.21 8.39 -9.86
CA LEU A 341 -0.22 8.35 -8.78
C LEU A 341 0.09 9.77 -8.28
N LYS A 342 -0.22 10.04 -7.01
CA LYS A 342 0.06 11.32 -6.34
C LYS A 342 1.16 11.18 -5.29
N PRO A 343 2.12 12.12 -5.20
CA PRO A 343 3.09 12.14 -4.13
C PRO A 343 2.40 12.49 -2.80
N VAL A 344 2.78 11.78 -1.74
CA VAL A 344 2.35 12.07 -0.38
C VAL A 344 3.18 13.24 0.16
N LYS A 345 2.52 14.27 0.70
CA LYS A 345 3.19 15.41 1.34
C LYS A 345 4.01 14.93 2.56
N LYS A 346 5.19 15.52 2.79
CA LYS A 346 6.14 15.18 3.87
C LYS A 346 5.48 15.09 5.26
N ASN A 347 4.56 16.02 5.56
CA ASN A 347 3.87 16.12 6.84
C ASN A 347 2.46 15.51 6.84
N SER A 348 2.08 14.77 5.79
CA SER A 348 0.75 14.13 5.75
C SER A 348 0.62 13.07 6.84
N ILE A 349 -0.53 13.08 7.51
CA ILE A 349 -0.95 12.07 8.49
C ILE A 349 -2.00 11.10 7.91
N GLU A 350 -2.44 11.32 6.68
CA GLU A 350 -3.47 10.50 6.02
C GLU A 350 -2.91 9.16 5.56
N GLY A 351 -3.63 8.06 5.80
CA GLY A 351 -3.17 6.71 5.44
C GLY A 351 -2.13 6.10 6.40
N LEU A 352 -2.04 6.59 7.64
CA LEU A 352 -1.16 6.09 8.71
C LEU A 352 -1.60 4.76 9.36
N SER A 353 -2.28 3.89 8.61
CA SER A 353 -2.91 2.71 9.19
C SER A 353 -1.89 1.67 9.68
N LEU A 354 -0.75 1.50 8.99
CA LEU A 354 0.25 0.46 9.27
C LEU A 354 0.87 0.52 10.68
N ILE A 355 0.97 1.71 11.26
CA ILE A 355 1.73 1.96 12.51
C ILE A 355 0.82 2.20 13.71
N TYR A 356 -0.34 2.80 13.47
CA TYR A 356 -1.27 3.12 14.54
C TYR A 356 -2.41 2.11 14.46
N SER A 357 -2.30 1.07 15.28
CA SER A 357 -3.19 -0.10 15.30
C SER A 357 -4.56 0.14 15.95
N SER A 358 -4.83 1.37 16.31
CA SER A 358 -5.96 1.75 17.13
C SER A 358 -6.88 2.71 16.40
N ASP A 359 -8.18 2.44 16.48
CA ASP A 359 -9.19 3.31 15.92
C ASP A 359 -9.26 4.63 16.70
N TYR A 360 -8.56 5.65 16.20
CA TYR A 360 -8.50 6.96 16.82
C TYR A 360 -9.75 7.82 16.57
N PHE A 361 -10.67 7.38 15.71
CA PHE A 361 -11.99 8.00 15.60
C PHE A 361 -12.91 7.54 16.73
N GLU A 362 -12.73 6.31 17.21
CA GLU A 362 -13.42 5.80 18.41
C GLU A 362 -12.70 6.21 19.72
N ASN A 363 -11.40 6.52 19.65
CA ASN A 363 -10.62 7.01 20.80
C ASN A 363 -9.58 8.07 20.39
N GLU A 364 -9.94 9.36 20.49
CA GLU A 364 -9.09 10.48 20.08
C GLU A 364 -7.72 10.53 20.78
N LYS A 365 -7.57 9.92 21.97
CA LYS A 365 -6.28 9.84 22.68
C LYS A 365 -5.23 9.05 21.91
N LEU A 366 -5.66 8.24 20.93
CA LEU A 366 -4.81 7.39 20.10
C LEU A 366 -4.50 8.04 18.75
N LYS A 367 -4.87 9.33 18.57
CA LYS A 367 -4.61 10.07 17.34
C LYS A 367 -3.09 10.13 17.09
N PRO A 368 -2.62 9.77 15.88
CA PRO A 368 -1.20 9.78 15.57
C PRO A 368 -0.63 11.20 15.60
N SER A 369 0.62 11.32 16.08
CA SER A 369 1.41 12.56 16.07
C SER A 369 2.50 12.59 15.01
N GLY A 370 2.81 11.44 14.37
CA GLY A 370 3.80 11.33 13.30
C GLY A 370 3.19 11.48 11.91
N SER A 371 4.04 11.66 10.89
CA SER A 371 3.62 11.64 9.47
C SER A 371 3.81 10.25 8.85
N VAL A 372 3.19 10.02 7.68
CA VAL A 372 3.38 8.80 6.87
C VAL A 372 4.84 8.55 6.55
N MET A 373 5.60 9.61 6.20
CA MET A 373 7.02 9.46 5.86
C MET A 373 7.85 9.09 7.08
N LYS A 374 7.56 9.71 8.23
CA LYS A 374 8.22 9.37 9.51
C LYS A 374 7.93 7.92 9.91
N SER A 375 6.72 7.45 9.66
CA SER A 375 6.32 6.06 9.86
C SER A 375 7.26 5.08 9.15
N CYS A 376 7.61 5.35 7.89
CA CYS A 376 8.55 4.52 7.13
C CYS A 376 9.95 4.48 7.77
N ILE A 377 10.41 5.62 8.29
CA ILE A 377 11.71 5.78 8.95
C ILE A 377 11.71 5.03 10.29
N ASP A 378 10.68 5.21 11.12
CA ASP A 378 10.62 4.63 12.46
C ASP A 378 10.69 3.09 12.41
N CYS A 379 10.03 2.44 11.44
CA CYS A 379 10.18 1.00 11.25
C CYS A 379 11.55 0.61 10.69
N HIS A 380 12.05 1.33 9.68
CA HIS A 380 13.23 0.88 8.93
C HIS A 380 14.57 1.43 9.41
N SER A 381 14.59 2.18 10.49
CA SER A 381 15.85 2.73 11.04
C SER A 381 16.43 1.89 12.18
N CYS A 382 15.77 0.80 12.57
CA CYS A 382 16.24 -0.15 13.58
C CYS A 382 17.58 -0.80 13.14
N GLY A 383 18.70 -0.18 13.54
CA GLY A 383 20.06 -0.60 13.17
C GLY A 383 20.80 0.37 12.24
N GLY A 384 20.32 1.62 12.09
CA GLY A 384 20.96 2.63 11.24
C GLY A 384 20.73 2.41 9.75
N GLY A 385 21.47 3.16 8.92
CA GLY A 385 21.49 3.02 7.46
C GLY A 385 22.28 1.80 7.01
N THR A 386 22.00 0.63 7.59
CA THR A 386 22.75 -0.62 7.37
C THR A 386 21.91 -1.63 6.60
N ILE A 387 22.49 -2.77 6.21
CA ILE A 387 21.75 -3.88 5.60
C ILE A 387 20.57 -4.36 6.47
N HIS A 388 20.62 -4.17 7.78
CA HIS A 388 19.55 -4.51 8.71
C HIS A 388 18.31 -3.61 8.58
N SER A 389 18.43 -2.41 8.00
CA SER A 389 17.29 -1.56 7.62
C SER A 389 16.43 -2.13 6.48
N ILE A 390 16.98 -3.10 5.72
CA ILE A 390 16.27 -3.82 4.67
C ILE A 390 15.62 -5.07 5.29
N PHE A 391 14.37 -4.93 5.73
CA PHE A 391 13.65 -5.99 6.45
C PHE A 391 13.38 -7.25 5.61
N THR A 392 13.49 -7.15 4.29
CA THR A 392 13.51 -8.33 3.41
C THR A 392 14.72 -9.22 3.69
N TYR A 393 15.86 -8.66 4.10
CA TYR A 393 17.03 -9.38 4.60
C TYR A 393 16.86 -9.77 6.07
N LYS A 394 16.53 -8.81 6.95
CA LYS A 394 16.36 -8.99 8.40
C LYS A 394 14.95 -9.50 8.77
N GLN A 395 14.64 -10.74 8.39
CA GLN A 395 13.30 -11.32 8.59
C GLN A 395 13.08 -11.87 10.01
N ASP A 396 14.16 -12.25 10.69
CA ASP A 396 14.20 -12.96 11.97
C ASP A 396 13.50 -12.24 13.13
N ASP A 397 13.59 -10.91 13.20
CA ASP A 397 13.02 -10.14 14.31
C ASP A 397 11.48 -9.99 14.25
N TRP A 398 10.88 -10.07 13.05
CA TRP A 398 9.50 -9.57 12.82
C TRP A 398 8.59 -10.56 12.10
N VAL A 399 9.13 -11.71 11.72
CA VAL A 399 8.42 -12.75 10.99
C VAL A 399 8.42 -13.98 11.88
N PRO A 400 7.27 -14.40 12.46
CA PRO A 400 7.22 -15.57 13.34
C PRO A 400 7.81 -16.85 12.71
N GLU A 401 7.68 -17.03 11.40
CA GLU A 401 8.26 -18.15 10.65
C GLU A 401 9.78 -18.03 10.49
N ALA A 402 10.35 -16.84 10.71
CA ALA A 402 11.78 -16.61 10.82
C ALA A 402 12.27 -16.64 12.28
N ALA A 403 11.38 -16.77 13.28
CA ALA A 403 11.78 -16.87 14.68
C ALA A 403 12.62 -18.14 14.87
N GLY A 404 13.88 -17.98 15.26
CA GLY A 404 14.85 -19.08 15.37
C GLY A 404 15.60 -19.40 14.06
N MET A 405 15.42 -18.62 12.99
CA MET A 405 16.33 -18.69 11.85
C MET A 405 17.72 -18.27 12.29
N SER A 406 18.71 -19.14 12.10
CA SER A 406 20.10 -18.78 12.34
C SER A 406 20.51 -17.64 11.41
N LEU A 407 21.25 -16.66 11.93
CA LEU A 407 21.76 -15.50 11.19
C LEU A 407 22.52 -15.89 9.92
N ASN A 408 23.20 -17.03 9.93
CA ASN A 408 23.94 -17.56 8.78
C ASN A 408 23.03 -18.08 7.64
N LYS A 409 21.71 -18.13 7.85
CA LYS A 409 20.69 -18.46 6.85
C LYS A 409 19.99 -17.22 6.27
N LEU A 410 20.21 -16.02 6.81
CA LEU A 410 19.66 -14.79 6.24
C LEU A 410 20.21 -14.56 4.82
N ARG A 411 19.35 -14.18 3.88
CA ARG A 411 19.74 -13.96 2.49
C ARG A 411 18.92 -12.81 1.91
N LEU A 412 19.55 -12.08 1.01
CA LEU A 412 18.85 -11.16 0.10
C LEU A 412 19.11 -11.64 -1.32
N LEU A 413 18.10 -12.23 -1.94
CA LEU A 413 18.24 -12.94 -3.21
C LEU A 413 17.54 -12.18 -4.31
N PRO A 414 18.13 -12.08 -5.52
CA PRO A 414 17.41 -11.58 -6.67
C PRO A 414 16.23 -12.50 -7.00
N THR A 415 15.16 -11.93 -7.51
CA THR A 415 13.94 -12.63 -7.90
C THR A 415 13.30 -11.95 -9.10
N ARG A 416 12.26 -12.55 -9.68
CA ARG A 416 11.46 -11.95 -10.75
C ARG A 416 10.14 -11.44 -10.18
N ILE A 417 9.62 -10.37 -10.77
CA ILE A 417 8.34 -9.78 -10.38
C ILE A 417 7.21 -10.83 -10.36
N VAL A 418 7.13 -11.64 -11.42
CA VAL A 418 6.09 -12.69 -11.56
C VAL A 418 6.19 -13.76 -10.46
N ASP A 419 7.40 -14.10 -10.01
CA ASP A 419 7.58 -15.12 -8.97
C ASP A 419 7.14 -14.59 -7.60
N GLU A 420 7.38 -13.31 -7.32
CA GLU A 420 6.91 -12.66 -6.08
C GLU A 420 5.39 -12.48 -6.07
N GLN A 421 4.78 -12.18 -7.21
CA GLN A 421 3.32 -12.17 -7.35
C GLN A 421 2.72 -13.54 -7.04
N LYS A 422 3.30 -14.62 -7.59
CA LYS A 422 2.88 -16.01 -7.30
C LYS A 422 3.05 -16.37 -5.82
N ARG A 423 4.15 -15.94 -5.18
CA ARG A 423 4.35 -16.12 -3.73
C ARG A 423 3.28 -15.41 -2.90
N ALA A 424 2.95 -14.17 -3.26
CA ALA A 424 1.90 -13.41 -2.58
C ALA A 424 0.52 -14.09 -2.71
N ILE A 425 0.17 -14.55 -3.92
CA ILE A 425 -1.06 -15.33 -4.16
C ILE A 425 -1.07 -16.60 -3.32
N SER A 426 0.01 -17.40 -3.37
CA SER A 426 0.11 -18.65 -2.60
C SER A 426 0.01 -18.41 -1.09
N TRP A 427 0.56 -17.29 -0.61
CA TRP A 427 0.44 -16.90 0.78
C TRP A 427 -1.01 -16.55 1.16
N LYS A 428 -1.72 -15.75 0.36
CA LYS A 428 -3.14 -15.41 0.59
C LYS A 428 -4.04 -16.65 0.53
N GLN A 429 -3.81 -17.55 -0.43
CA GLN A 429 -4.62 -18.77 -0.60
C GLN A 429 -4.61 -19.70 0.62
N LYS A 430 -3.56 -19.64 1.45
CA LYS A 430 -3.43 -20.44 2.68
C LYS A 430 -4.10 -19.81 3.90
N ARG A 431 -4.68 -18.61 3.76
CA ARG A 431 -5.26 -17.88 4.89
C ARG A 431 -6.71 -18.25 5.14
N HIS A 432 -7.09 -18.15 6.40
CA HIS A 432 -8.46 -18.36 6.86
C HIS A 432 -9.46 -17.40 6.21
N ASP A 433 -9.12 -16.11 6.13
CA ASP A 433 -9.97 -15.08 5.52
C ASP A 433 -10.30 -15.38 4.05
N TRP A 434 -9.34 -15.89 3.28
CA TRP A 434 -9.54 -16.34 1.91
C TRP A 434 -10.47 -17.56 1.84
N GLY A 435 -10.26 -18.56 2.72
CA GLY A 435 -11.14 -19.72 2.81
C GLY A 435 -12.59 -19.34 3.11
N ILE A 436 -12.83 -18.37 4.00
CA ILE A 436 -14.18 -17.85 4.27
C ILE A 436 -14.79 -17.22 3.01
N LEU A 437 -14.02 -16.38 2.30
CA LEU A 437 -14.53 -15.72 1.08
C LEU A 437 -14.92 -16.74 0.01
N GLN A 438 -14.06 -17.71 -0.26
CA GLN A 438 -14.32 -18.78 -1.23
C GLN A 438 -15.56 -19.59 -0.84
N GLY A 439 -15.70 -19.96 0.44
CA GLY A 439 -16.88 -20.70 0.91
C GLY A 439 -18.19 -19.93 0.68
N TRP A 440 -18.19 -18.60 0.86
CA TRP A 440 -19.37 -17.80 0.54
C TRP A 440 -19.65 -17.75 -0.97
N ILE A 441 -18.63 -17.49 -1.79
CA ILE A 441 -18.76 -17.42 -3.26
C ILE A 441 -19.28 -18.76 -3.83
N GLU A 442 -18.75 -19.88 -3.35
CA GLU A 442 -19.22 -21.22 -3.75
C GLU A 442 -20.68 -21.48 -3.35
N THR A 443 -21.10 -21.00 -2.19
CA THR A 443 -22.48 -21.15 -1.72
C THR A 443 -23.44 -20.35 -2.61
N ILE A 444 -23.03 -19.16 -3.05
CA ILE A 444 -23.80 -18.30 -3.96
C ILE A 444 -23.86 -18.92 -5.36
N SER A 445 -22.76 -19.48 -5.86
CA SER A 445 -22.71 -20.06 -7.21
C SER A 445 -23.57 -21.32 -7.37
N LYS A 446 -23.97 -21.96 -6.27
CA LYS A 446 -24.76 -23.20 -6.25
C LYS A 446 -26.25 -23.01 -5.91
N GLY A 447 -26.67 -21.82 -5.51
CA GLY A 447 -28.05 -21.49 -5.12
C GLY A 447 -28.60 -20.37 -5.97
#